data_AF-A0AA88L3F8-F1
#
_entry.id   AF-A0AA88L3F8-F1
#
_cell.length_a   1.000
_cell.length_b   1.000
_cell.length_c   1.000
_cell.angle_alpha   90.00
_cell.angle_beta   90.00
_cell.angle_gamma   90.00
#
_symmetry.space_group_name_H-M   'P 1'
#
loop_
_entity.id
_entity.type
_entity.pdbx_description
1 polymer ?
#
loop_
_entity_poly.entity_id
_entity_poly.type
_entity_poly.pdbx_seq_one_letter_code
_entity_poly.pdbx_strand_id
1 'polypeptide(L)'
;MQRCLEDARTFRDADCSSEHQLVVTRFKLKIKTVIKPQRSIVESLKEVAQEVVEYNRKTKEQWISESTWDIIDQRAKVKILVNRHEHNTTCTREYLDDLKAHYIRPNKQVKTRTRNDKRVYLETMADQAEVTSRWRNSRTVYAITTEVAGISKASSTQVENEEGILIIQIT
;
A
#
# COMPACT_ATOMS: atom_id res chain seq x y z
N MET A 1 -26.87 -12.06 0.36
CA MET A 1 -27.22 -12.97 1.47
C MET A 1 -28.64 -13.47 1.25
N GLN A 2 -28.88 -14.26 0.20
CA GLN A 2 -30.24 -14.36 -0.38
C GLN A 2 -30.78 -15.78 -0.58
N ARG A 3 -30.15 -16.83 -0.02
CA ARG A 3 -30.65 -18.24 -0.08
C ARG A 3 -30.08 -19.12 1.06
N CYS A 4 -30.36 -18.82 2.33
CA CYS A 4 -29.90 -19.64 3.47
C CYS A 4 -31.03 -20.39 4.22
N LEU A 5 -32.29 -20.02 3.97
CA LEU A 5 -33.47 -20.65 4.55
C LEU A 5 -34.04 -21.62 3.51
N GLU A 6 -34.01 -22.93 3.77
CA GLU A 6 -34.40 -23.94 2.77
C GLU A 6 -35.88 -24.35 2.88
N ASP A 7 -36.47 -24.39 4.08
CA ASP A 7 -37.92 -24.54 4.30
C ASP A 7 -38.27 -24.17 5.76
N ALA A 8 -39.41 -23.50 5.97
CA ALA A 8 -39.90 -23.08 7.29
C ALA A 8 -41.40 -23.42 7.38
N ARG A 9 -41.76 -24.36 8.26
CA ARG A 9 -43.16 -24.77 8.45
C ARG A 9 -43.59 -24.60 9.90
N THR A 10 -44.74 -23.98 10.08
CA THR A 10 -45.44 -23.84 11.36
C THR A 10 -46.48 -24.93 11.49
N PHE A 11 -46.38 -25.76 12.52
CA PHE A 11 -47.39 -26.79 12.84
C PHE A 11 -48.22 -26.32 14.03
N ARG A 12 -49.54 -26.58 14.01
CA ARG A 12 -50.43 -26.39 15.16
C ARG A 12 -50.66 -27.76 15.81
N ASP A 13 -50.51 -27.80 17.14
CA ASP A 13 -51.06 -28.76 18.12
C ASP A 13 -50.02 -29.47 19.01
N ALA A 14 -50.02 -29.09 20.30
CA ALA A 14 -50.37 -29.97 21.42
C ALA A 14 -50.58 -29.14 22.71
N ASP A 15 -51.82 -29.20 23.22
CA ASP A 15 -52.36 -28.83 24.54
C ASP A 15 -52.56 -27.37 25.00
N CYS A 16 -53.62 -27.25 25.81
CA CYS A 16 -54.48 -26.10 26.04
C CYS A 16 -53.83 -24.95 26.85
N SER A 17 -54.09 -23.70 26.44
CA SER A 17 -53.91 -22.43 27.19
C SER A 17 -52.63 -21.61 27.02
N SER A 18 -51.88 -21.74 25.92
CA SER A 18 -50.88 -20.72 25.58
C SER A 18 -50.66 -20.61 24.07
N GLU A 19 -50.93 -19.43 23.50
CA GLU A 19 -50.64 -19.09 22.10
C GLU A 19 -49.13 -19.02 21.87
N HIS A 20 -48.51 -20.18 21.65
CA HIS A 20 -47.10 -20.27 21.30
C HIS A 20 -46.96 -21.04 19.99
N GLN A 21 -46.66 -20.32 18.90
CA GLN A 21 -46.30 -20.95 17.63
C GLN A 21 -44.85 -21.44 17.68
N LEU A 22 -44.65 -22.75 17.53
CA LEU A 22 -43.34 -23.36 17.37
C LEU A 22 -42.89 -23.26 15.91
N VAL A 23 -41.80 -22.54 15.67
CA VAL A 23 -41.18 -22.41 14.35
C VAL A 23 -39.93 -23.29 14.32
N VAL A 24 -39.99 -24.38 13.56
CA VAL A 24 -38.84 -25.26 13.32
C VAL A 24 -38.30 -24.98 11.92
N THR A 25 -37.00 -24.67 11.84
CA THR A 25 -36.34 -24.34 10.56
C THR A 25 -35.05 -25.13 10.40
N ARG A 26 -34.74 -25.53 9.16
CA ARG A 26 -33.46 -26.14 8.78
C ARG A 26 -32.59 -25.10 8.10
N PHE A 27 -31.42 -24.83 8.67
CA PHE A 27 -30.42 -23.94 8.09
C PHE A 27 -29.25 -24.74 7.53
N LYS A 28 -28.84 -24.42 6.30
CA LYS A 28 -27.62 -24.96 5.70
C LYS A 28 -26.50 -23.94 5.77
N LEU A 29 -25.61 -24.11 6.75
CA LEU A 29 -24.44 -23.27 6.92
C LEU A 29 -23.27 -23.83 6.09
N LYS A 30 -22.83 -23.08 5.07
CA LYS A 30 -21.56 -23.35 4.38
C LYS A 30 -20.44 -22.61 5.11
N ILE A 31 -19.74 -23.32 5.99
CA ILE A 31 -18.58 -22.77 6.72
C ILE A 31 -17.35 -22.93 5.83
N LYS A 32 -16.73 -21.82 5.42
CA LYS A 32 -15.39 -21.84 4.80
C LYS A 32 -14.34 -21.89 5.91
N THR A 33 -13.52 -22.93 5.93
CA THR A 33 -12.38 -23.02 6.84
C THR A 33 -11.31 -22.02 6.41
N VAL A 34 -11.08 -20.97 7.21
CA VAL A 34 -9.96 -20.04 7.00
C VAL A 34 -8.77 -20.58 7.79
N ILE A 35 -7.91 -21.34 7.12
CA ILE A 35 -6.63 -21.77 7.71
C ILE A 35 -5.74 -20.52 7.78
N LYS A 36 -5.61 -19.96 8.98
CA LYS A 36 -4.68 -18.85 9.21
C LYS A 36 -3.27 -19.44 9.36
N PRO A 37 -2.27 -18.95 8.63
CA PRO A 37 -0.90 -19.41 8.82
C PRO A 37 -0.47 -19.14 10.27
N GLN A 38 0.23 -20.09 10.86
CA GLN A 38 0.75 -19.98 12.22
C GLN A 38 1.77 -18.84 12.26
N ARG A 39 1.63 -17.90 13.20
CA ARG A 39 2.47 -16.69 13.27
C ARG A 39 3.95 -17.02 13.36
N SER A 40 4.31 -18.04 14.15
CA SER A 40 5.69 -18.52 14.32
C SER A 40 6.34 -18.91 12.99
N ILE A 41 5.61 -19.62 12.13
CA ILE A 41 6.12 -20.05 10.80
C ILE A 41 6.33 -18.83 9.89
N VAL A 42 5.41 -17.86 9.92
CA VAL A 42 5.53 -16.65 9.11
C VAL A 42 6.70 -15.77 9.59
N GLU A 43 6.95 -15.72 10.89
CA GLU A 43 8.08 -15.00 11.48
C GLU A 43 9.41 -15.67 11.15
N SER A 44 9.53 -17.00 11.31
CA SER A 44 10.74 -17.73 10.94
C SER A 44 11.06 -17.62 9.45
N LEU A 45 10.05 -17.66 8.58
CA LEU A 45 10.24 -17.47 7.14
C LEU A 45 10.70 -16.05 6.80
N LYS A 46 10.22 -15.03 7.51
CA LYS A 46 10.68 -13.66 7.31
C LYS A 46 12.13 -13.47 7.74
N GLU A 47 12.53 -14.10 8.84
CA GLU A 47 13.91 -14.08 9.34
C GLU A 47 14.87 -14.76 8.37
N VAL A 48 14.55 -15.98 7.93
CA VAL A 48 15.35 -16.70 6.91
C VAL A 48 15.38 -15.93 5.58
N ALA A 49 14.26 -15.36 5.14
CA ALA A 49 14.23 -14.56 3.92
C ALA A 49 15.08 -13.27 4.05
N GLN A 50 15.12 -12.67 5.24
CA GLN A 50 15.94 -11.49 5.52
C GLN A 50 17.44 -11.82 5.50
N GLU A 51 17.83 -12.99 5.99
CA GLU A 51 19.21 -13.49 5.95
C GLU A 51 19.69 -13.78 4.53
N VAL A 52 18.88 -14.48 3.73
CA VAL A 52 19.27 -14.96 2.40
C VAL A 52 19.29 -13.86 1.34
N VAL A 53 18.34 -12.93 1.39
CA VAL A 53 18.11 -11.97 0.28
C VAL A 53 18.65 -10.57 0.58
N GLU A 54 18.94 -10.25 1.85
CA GLU A 54 19.06 -8.89 2.37
C GLU A 54 17.82 -8.03 2.04
N TYR A 55 17.38 -7.15 2.95
CA TYR A 55 16.29 -6.24 2.62
C TYR A 55 16.77 -5.23 1.57
N ASN A 56 16.31 -5.35 0.33
CA ASN A 56 16.42 -4.28 -0.66
C ASN A 56 15.53 -3.10 -0.22
N ARG A 57 16.07 -2.29 0.69
CA ARG A 57 15.45 -1.04 1.11
C ARG A 57 15.58 -0.08 -0.06
N LYS A 58 14.43 0.36 -0.57
CA LYS A 58 14.39 1.44 -1.55
C LYS A 58 15.22 2.61 -1.01
N THR A 59 16.18 3.06 -1.79
CA THR A 59 16.95 4.26 -1.48
C THR A 59 15.97 5.41 -1.31
N LYS A 60 16.13 6.19 -0.22
CA LYS A 60 15.35 7.41 -0.03
C LYS A 60 15.53 8.30 -1.26
N GLU A 61 14.44 8.85 -1.77
CA GLU A 61 14.47 9.79 -2.88
C GLU A 61 15.30 11.02 -2.50
N GLN A 62 16.32 11.32 -3.30
CA GLN A 62 17.29 12.39 -3.01
C GLN A 62 16.68 13.80 -2.97
N TRP A 63 15.56 14.00 -3.68
CA TRP A 63 14.88 15.30 -3.75
C TRP A 63 13.98 15.59 -2.54
N ILE A 64 13.70 14.62 -1.66
CA ILE A 64 12.92 14.81 -0.44
C ILE A 64 13.85 15.11 0.72
N SER A 65 13.59 16.20 1.45
CA SER A 65 14.41 16.58 2.60
C SER A 65 14.25 15.61 3.78
N GLU A 66 15.29 15.46 4.61
CA GLU A 66 15.25 14.60 5.80
C GLU A 66 14.13 15.03 6.77
N SER A 67 13.92 16.34 6.93
CA SER A 67 12.84 16.87 7.78
C SER A 67 11.44 16.51 7.27
N THR A 68 11.27 16.28 5.95
CA THR A 68 10.02 15.80 5.37
C THR A 68 9.87 14.30 5.57
N TRP A 69 10.97 13.54 5.49
CA TRP A 69 11.00 12.11 5.84
C TRP A 69 10.53 11.85 7.27
N ASP A 70 10.97 12.64 8.24
CA ASP A 70 10.53 12.52 9.63
C ASP A 70 9.00 12.63 9.77
N ILE A 71 8.38 13.57 9.07
CA ILE A 71 6.92 13.75 9.10
C ILE A 71 6.22 12.61 8.35
N ILE A 72 6.80 12.08 7.28
CA ILE A 72 6.28 10.90 6.58
C ILE A 72 6.25 9.70 7.54
N ASP A 73 7.30 9.49 8.33
CA ASP A 73 7.39 8.42 9.32
C ASP A 73 6.37 8.61 10.46
N GLN A 74 6.27 9.82 11.01
CA GLN A 74 5.24 10.17 12.00
C GLN A 74 3.82 9.89 11.47
N ARG A 75 3.53 10.33 10.24
CA ARG A 75 2.24 10.05 9.57
C ARG A 75 2.02 8.55 9.40
N ALA A 76 3.05 7.80 9.01
CA ALA A 76 2.95 6.35 8.79
C ALA A 76 2.60 5.61 10.09
N LYS A 77 3.22 5.98 11.21
CA LYS A 77 2.90 5.45 12.55
C LYS A 77 1.42 5.63 12.89
N VAL A 78 0.89 6.84 12.73
CA VAL A 78 -0.54 7.11 12.99
C VAL A 78 -1.45 6.36 12.01
N LYS A 79 -1.05 6.26 10.74
CA LYS A 79 -1.82 5.53 9.71
C LYS A 79 -2.00 4.05 10.05
N ILE A 80 -0.97 3.41 10.60
CA ILE A 80 -1.04 2.01 11.05
C ILE A 80 -2.10 1.85 12.15
N LEU A 81 -2.17 2.79 13.09
CA LEU A 81 -3.18 2.78 14.15
C LEU A 81 -4.59 2.95 13.57
N VAL A 82 -4.79 3.96 12.71
CA VAL A 82 -6.09 4.19 12.04
C VAL A 82 -6.54 2.92 11.30
N ASN A 83 -5.68 2.31 10.47
CA ASN A 83 -6.01 1.10 9.73
C ASN A 83 -6.34 -0.11 10.63
N ARG A 84 -5.67 -0.23 11.78
CA ARG A 84 -5.92 -1.32 12.75
C ARG A 84 -7.32 -1.21 13.36
N HIS A 85 -7.77 0.00 13.64
CA HIS A 85 -9.02 0.26 14.35
C HIS A 85 -10.21 0.51 13.42
N GLU A 86 -9.99 0.89 12.16
CA GLU A 86 -11.05 1.22 11.18
C GLU A 86 -12.04 0.06 10.90
N HIS A 87 -11.58 -1.18 10.98
CA HIS A 87 -12.41 -2.37 10.73
C HIS A 87 -12.71 -3.18 11.99
N ASN A 88 -12.34 -2.70 13.17
CA ASN A 88 -12.56 -3.40 14.42
C ASN A 88 -13.86 -2.93 15.10
N THR A 89 -14.78 -3.86 15.36
CA THR A 89 -16.07 -3.61 16.02
C THR A 89 -15.98 -3.29 17.52
N THR A 90 -14.82 -3.50 18.15
CA THR A 90 -14.61 -3.21 19.60
C THR A 90 -14.08 -1.80 19.89
N CYS A 91 -13.71 -1.03 18.87
CA CYS A 91 -13.17 0.31 19.07
C CYS A 91 -14.28 1.35 19.29
N THR A 92 -14.17 2.16 20.34
CA THR A 92 -15.03 3.32 20.54
C THR A 92 -14.89 4.29 19.36
N ARG A 93 -16.03 4.83 18.89
CA ARG A 93 -16.08 5.76 17.76
C ARG A 93 -15.23 7.01 17.98
N GLU A 94 -15.27 7.58 19.18
CA GLU A 94 -14.52 8.79 19.57
C GLU A 94 -13.01 8.59 19.44
N TYR A 95 -12.48 7.46 19.92
CA TYR A 95 -11.06 7.15 19.82
C TYR A 95 -10.58 7.04 18.35
N LEU A 96 -11.42 6.48 17.48
CA LEU A 96 -11.11 6.44 16.05
C LEU A 96 -11.11 7.84 15.43
N ASP A 97 -12.04 8.70 15.83
CA ASP A 97 -12.12 10.09 15.37
C ASP A 97 -10.90 10.90 15.85
N ASP A 98 -10.42 10.68 17.07
CA ASP A 98 -9.18 11.26 17.60
C ASP A 98 -7.97 10.81 16.79
N LEU A 99 -7.83 9.51 16.51
CA LEU A 99 -6.74 8.98 15.67
C LEU A 99 -6.77 9.57 14.26
N LYS A 100 -7.97 9.71 13.68
CA LYS A 100 -8.16 10.35 12.38
C LYS A 100 -7.76 11.83 12.44
N ALA A 101 -8.12 12.56 13.50
CA ALA A 101 -7.70 13.94 13.70
C ALA A 101 -6.18 14.08 13.79
N HIS A 102 -5.53 13.17 14.53
CA HIS A 102 -4.07 13.11 14.65
C HIS A 102 -3.36 12.75 13.33
N TYR A 103 -4.04 12.10 12.39
CA TYR A 103 -3.51 11.81 11.06
C TYR A 103 -3.60 13.02 10.10
N ILE A 104 -4.63 13.86 10.23
CA ILE A 104 -4.90 14.96 9.28
C ILE A 104 -3.75 15.97 9.22
N ARG A 105 -3.24 16.41 10.37
CA ARG A 105 -2.17 17.41 10.45
C ARG A 105 -0.87 16.96 9.77
N PRO A 106 -0.26 15.82 10.13
CA PRO A 106 0.96 15.36 9.48
C PRO A 106 0.70 15.00 8.00
N ASN A 107 -0.47 14.47 7.64
CA ASN A 107 -0.81 14.22 6.24
C ASN A 107 -0.87 15.49 5.38
N LYS A 108 -1.43 16.59 5.93
CA LYS A 108 -1.41 17.90 5.27
C LYS A 108 0.01 18.43 5.14
N GLN A 109 0.82 18.33 6.20
CA GLN A 109 2.21 18.77 6.18
C GLN A 109 3.05 18.00 5.17
N VAL A 110 2.95 16.68 5.10
CA VAL A 110 3.62 15.84 4.08
C VAL A 110 3.26 16.35 2.69
N LYS A 111 1.97 16.51 2.38
CA LYS A 111 1.54 16.98 1.05
C LYS A 111 2.10 18.36 0.70
N THR A 112 2.16 19.29 1.65
CA THR A 112 2.70 20.63 1.40
C THR A 112 4.21 20.59 1.24
N ARG A 113 4.94 19.95 2.15
CA ARG A 113 6.41 19.90 2.13
C ARG A 113 6.94 19.12 0.94
N THR A 114 6.39 17.95 0.64
CA THR A 114 6.81 17.17 -0.54
C THR A 114 6.65 17.96 -1.85
N ARG A 115 5.62 18.80 -1.98
CA ARG A 115 5.50 19.69 -3.15
C ARG A 115 6.57 20.78 -3.17
N ASN A 116 6.90 21.34 -2.00
CA ASN A 116 7.93 22.35 -1.87
C ASN A 116 9.33 21.77 -2.16
N ASP A 117 9.66 20.64 -1.53
CA ASP A 117 10.92 19.92 -1.74
C ASP A 117 11.10 19.56 -3.21
N LYS A 118 10.03 19.08 -3.87
CA LYS A 118 10.06 18.83 -5.32
C LYS A 118 10.31 20.10 -6.14
N ARG A 119 9.71 21.24 -5.76
CA ARG A 119 9.93 22.51 -6.47
C ARG A 119 11.38 22.96 -6.35
N VAL A 120 11.92 22.94 -5.13
CA VAL A 120 13.32 23.31 -4.86
C VAL A 120 14.26 22.41 -5.67
N TYR A 121 14.02 21.09 -5.67
CA TYR A 121 14.81 20.18 -6.49
C TYR A 121 14.78 20.52 -7.98
N LEU A 122 13.59 20.77 -8.52
CA LEU A 122 13.43 21.15 -9.93
C LEU A 122 14.12 22.47 -10.27
N GLU A 123 14.07 23.46 -9.37
CA GLU A 123 14.81 24.73 -9.50
C GLU A 123 16.32 24.48 -9.53
N THR A 124 16.86 23.69 -8.60
CA THR A 124 18.30 23.36 -8.60
C THR A 124 18.76 22.61 -9.86
N MET A 125 17.92 21.71 -10.39
CA MET A 125 18.19 21.03 -11.65
C MET A 125 18.15 22.00 -12.84
N ALA A 126 17.23 22.96 -12.83
CA ALA A 126 17.15 23.98 -13.87
C ALA A 126 18.38 24.91 -13.86
N ASP A 127 18.82 25.35 -12.67
CA ASP A 127 20.03 26.17 -12.52
C ASP A 127 21.27 25.41 -13.02
N GLN A 128 21.39 24.13 -12.65
CA GLN A 128 22.47 23.27 -13.13
C GLN A 128 22.43 23.09 -14.65
N ALA A 129 21.24 22.95 -15.24
CA ALA A 129 21.07 22.88 -16.70
C ALA A 129 21.49 24.20 -17.38
N GLU A 130 21.16 25.36 -16.80
CA GLU A 130 21.58 26.66 -17.33
C GLU A 130 23.10 26.81 -17.31
N VAL A 131 23.74 26.54 -16.16
CA VAL A 131 25.19 26.60 -16.02
C VAL A 131 25.86 25.66 -17.01
N THR A 132 25.45 24.39 -17.07
CA THR A 132 26.03 23.39 -18.00
C THR A 132 25.84 23.75 -19.47
N SER A 133 24.73 24.40 -19.82
CA SER A 133 24.48 24.94 -21.16
C SER A 133 25.49 26.02 -21.55
N ARG A 134 25.85 26.92 -20.62
CA ARG A 134 26.89 27.94 -20.86
C ARG A 134 28.25 27.32 -21.17
N TRP A 135 28.58 26.18 -20.53
CA TRP A 135 29.78 25.41 -20.82
C TRP A 135 29.70 24.57 -22.12
N ARG A 136 28.62 24.69 -22.91
CA ARG A 136 28.36 23.90 -24.14
C ARG A 136 28.40 22.37 -23.93
N ASN A 137 28.12 21.89 -22.72
CA ASN A 137 28.10 20.47 -22.41
C ASN A 137 26.71 19.86 -22.68
N SER A 138 26.43 19.60 -23.96
CA SER A 138 25.11 19.13 -24.43
C SER A 138 24.68 17.79 -23.82
N ARG A 139 25.62 16.86 -23.59
CA ARG A 139 25.32 15.55 -23.00
C ARG A 139 24.77 15.68 -21.58
N THR A 140 25.35 16.56 -20.78
CA THR A 140 24.94 16.76 -19.38
C THR A 140 23.61 17.51 -19.32
N VAL A 141 23.43 18.53 -20.16
CA VAL A 141 22.15 19.22 -20.31
C VAL A 141 21.04 18.24 -20.67
N TYR A 142 21.26 17.35 -21.66
CA TYR A 142 20.29 16.32 -22.04
C TYR A 142 19.99 15.32 -20.91
N ALA A 143 20.99 14.92 -20.12
CA ALA A 143 20.78 14.04 -18.98
C ALA A 143 19.86 14.69 -17.94
N ILE A 144 20.12 15.95 -17.58
CA ILE A 144 19.32 16.71 -16.61
C ILE A 144 17.89 16.91 -17.13
N THR A 145 17.69 17.28 -18.40
CA THR A 145 16.35 17.48 -18.96
C THR A 145 15.55 16.20 -19.03
N THR A 146 16.20 15.07 -19.35
CA THR A 146 15.57 13.74 -19.35
C THR A 146 15.09 13.34 -17.96
N GLU A 147 15.93 13.61 -16.95
CA GLU A 147 15.61 13.34 -15.54
C GLU A 147 14.43 14.20 -15.05
N VAL A 148 14.46 15.51 -15.33
CA VAL A 148 13.37 16.45 -14.98
C VAL A 148 12.05 16.07 -15.65
N ALA A 149 12.09 15.66 -16.92
CA ALA A 149 10.91 15.26 -17.67
C ALA A 149 10.35 13.90 -17.23
N GLY A 150 11.10 13.12 -16.44
CA GLY A 150 10.71 11.78 -16.01
C GLY A 150 10.57 10.79 -17.17
N ILE A 151 11.22 11.08 -18.30
CA ILE A 151 11.18 10.21 -19.48
C ILE A 151 12.16 9.08 -19.23
N SER A 152 11.65 7.92 -18.84
CA SER A 152 12.46 6.71 -18.77
C SER A 152 12.86 6.29 -20.18
N LYS A 153 14.14 6.02 -20.40
CA LYS A 153 14.57 5.36 -21.63
C LYS A 153 13.90 4.00 -21.69
N ALA A 154 13.29 3.68 -22.83
CA ALA A 154 12.94 2.29 -23.10
C ALA A 154 14.22 1.47 -22.98
N SER A 155 14.20 0.47 -22.11
CA SER A 155 15.23 -0.56 -22.12
C SER A 155 15.16 -1.23 -23.49
N SER A 156 16.24 -1.20 -24.26
CA SER A 156 16.36 -2.11 -25.40
C SER A 156 16.31 -3.52 -24.83
N THR A 157 15.15 -4.17 -24.92
CA THR A 157 15.02 -5.58 -24.54
C THR A 157 15.83 -6.40 -25.52
N GLN A 158 16.96 -6.86 -25.04
CA GLN A 158 17.74 -7.92 -25.65
C GLN A 158 16.90 -9.20 -25.64
N VAL A 159 16.70 -9.80 -26.81
CA VAL A 159 16.04 -11.11 -26.94
C VAL A 159 17.12 -12.16 -27.07
N GLU A 160 17.26 -13.00 -26.05
CA GLU A 160 18.21 -14.13 -26.00
C GLU A 160 17.51 -15.43 -26.44
N ASN A 161 18.24 -16.36 -27.05
CA ASN A 161 17.76 -17.73 -27.31
C ASN A 161 17.87 -18.60 -26.05
N GLU A 162 17.43 -19.87 -26.13
CA GLU A 162 17.51 -20.84 -25.02
C GLU A 162 18.96 -21.13 -24.55
N GLU A 163 19.96 -20.75 -25.34
CA GLU A 163 21.39 -20.94 -25.06
C GLU A 163 22.06 -19.65 -24.52
N GLY A 164 21.29 -18.58 -24.26
CA GLY A 164 21.81 -17.30 -23.75
C GLY A 164 22.53 -16.44 -24.81
N ILE A 165 22.34 -16.73 -26.09
CA ILE A 165 22.91 -15.98 -27.22
C ILE A 165 21.89 -14.93 -27.70
N LEU A 166 22.34 -13.68 -27.83
CA LEU A 166 21.55 -12.55 -28.33
C LEU A 166 21.11 -12.76 -29.78
N ILE A 167 19.80 -12.77 -30.02
CA ILE A 167 19.22 -12.96 -31.37
C ILE A 167 18.98 -11.61 -32.05
N ILE A 168 18.48 -10.61 -31.31
CA ILE A 168 18.14 -9.29 -31.87
C ILE A 168 18.47 -8.19 -30.86
N GLN A 169 19.19 -7.16 -31.32
CA GLN A 169 19.34 -5.89 -30.62
C GLN A 169 18.49 -4.84 -31.34
N ILE A 170 17.37 -4.43 -30.74
CA ILE A 170 16.54 -3.35 -31.31
C ILE A 170 17.13 -2.02 -30.82
N THR A 171 17.71 -1.26 -31.76
CA THR A 171 18.37 0.04 -31.53
C THR A 171 17.37 1.18 -31.62
#